data_AF-A0A938M6X7-F1
#
_entry.id   AF-A0A938M6X7-F1
#
_cell.length_a   1.000
_cell.length_b   1.000
_cell.length_c   1.000
_cell.angle_alpha   90.00
_cell.angle_beta   90.00
_cell.angle_gamma   90.00
#
_symmetry.space_group_name_H-M   'P 1'
#
loop_
_entity.id
_entity.type
_entity.pdbx_description
1 polymer ?
#
loop_
_entity_poly.entity_id
_entity_poly.type
_entity_poly.pdbx_seq_one_letter_code
_entity_poly.pdbx_strand_id
1 'polypeptide(L)'
;MRQEQIEFTSGGVRLFGMLHRAELGADHKSGMVFCHPFGEERKSAFRAMVAAARAFADDGFTVLRFDYRGCGDSEGEFRDATLAAQMADVRAALVFLRSR
;
A
#
# COMPACT_ATOMS: atom_id res chain seq x y z
N MET A 1 -11.41 5.48 12.67
CA MET A 1 -10.43 4.90 11.71
C MET A 1 -9.04 5.50 11.84
N ARG A 2 -8.04 4.67 12.17
CA ARG A 2 -6.64 5.09 12.39
C ARG A 2 -5.79 4.87 11.12
N GLN A 3 -5.10 5.91 10.68
CA GLN A 3 -4.17 5.88 9.54
C GLN A 3 -2.74 6.08 10.05
N GLU A 4 -1.81 5.25 9.57
CA GLU A 4 -0.40 5.27 9.97
C GLU A 4 0.50 5.33 8.74
N GLN A 5 1.43 6.27 8.72
CA GLN A 5 2.57 6.22 7.82
C GLN A 5 3.46 5.06 8.23
N ILE A 6 3.87 4.25 7.26
CA ILE A 6 4.75 3.12 7.49
C ILE A 6 5.83 3.06 6.42
N GLU A 7 6.90 2.35 6.76
CA GLU A 7 7.97 2.00 5.84
C GLU A 7 8.28 0.52 5.97
N PHE A 8 8.66 -0.10 4.85
CA PHE A 8 9.06 -1.49 4.78
C PHE A 8 10.06 -1.72 3.65
N THR A 9 10.78 -2.83 3.67
CA THR A 9 11.85 -3.09 2.71
C THR A 9 11.43 -4.13 1.67
N SER A 10 11.73 -3.85 0.39
CA SER A 10 11.61 -4.78 -0.72
C SER A 10 12.96 -4.97 -1.42
N GLY A 11 13.64 -6.08 -1.11
CA GLY A 11 14.95 -6.38 -1.71
C GLY A 11 16.00 -5.28 -1.48
N GLY A 12 16.05 -4.70 -0.28
CA GLY A 12 16.97 -3.62 0.09
C GLY A 12 16.47 -2.20 -0.23
N VAL A 13 15.36 -2.05 -0.97
CA VAL A 13 14.75 -0.74 -1.25
C VAL A 13 13.70 -0.41 -0.20
N ARG A 14 13.75 0.78 0.39
CA ARG A 14 12.71 1.24 1.33
C ARG A 14 11.49 1.73 0.57
N LEU A 15 10.33 1.19 0.92
CA LEU A 15 9.04 1.55 0.37
C LEU A 15 8.19 2.25 1.42
N PHE A 16 7.53 3.33 1.00
CA PHE A 16 6.61 4.10 1.80
C PHE A 16 5.17 3.61 1.62
N GLY A 17 4.38 3.67 2.70
CA GLY A 17 2.97 3.34 2.64
C GLY A 17 2.12 4.01 3.71
N MET A 18 0.81 3.85 3.54
CA MET A 18 -0.23 4.25 4.47
C MET A 18 -1.03 3.01 4.88
N LEU A 19 -0.95 2.67 6.16
CA LEU A 19 -1.72 1.60 6.76
C LEU A 19 -3.03 2.16 7.33
N HIS A 20 -4.15 1.65 6.84
CA HIS A 20 -5.50 1.94 7.30
C HIS A 20 -5.91 0.76 8.18
N ARG A 21 -5.98 0.98 9.50
CA ARG A 21 -6.37 -0.10 10.43
C ARG A 21 -7.88 -0.29 10.41
N ALA A 22 -8.29 -1.57 10.43
CA ALA A 22 -9.67 -1.96 10.67
C ALA A 22 -10.21 -1.26 11.93
N GLU A 23 -11.46 -0.82 11.88
CA GLU A 23 -12.06 -0.13 13.03
C GLU A 23 -12.19 -1.06 14.25
N LEU A 24 -11.90 -0.51 15.43
CA LEU A 24 -12.05 -1.25 16.69
C LEU A 24 -13.51 -1.62 16.91
N GLY A 25 -13.79 -2.91 17.09
CA GLY A 25 -15.14 -3.43 17.28
C GLY A 25 -15.86 -3.87 16.01
N ALA A 26 -15.26 -3.69 14.82
CA ALA A 26 -15.69 -4.39 13.62
C ALA A 26 -15.23 -5.85 13.66
N ASP A 27 -15.96 -6.75 12.99
CA ASP A 27 -15.50 -8.12 12.76
C ASP A 27 -14.18 -8.07 11.98
N HIS A 28 -13.08 -8.48 12.61
CA HIS A 28 -11.76 -8.40 12.00
C HIS A 28 -11.69 -9.33 10.77
N LYS A 29 -11.57 -8.72 9.58
CA LYS A 29 -11.42 -9.43 8.31
C LYS A 29 -9.94 -9.57 7.94
N SER A 30 -9.68 -10.05 6.72
CA SER A 30 -8.32 -10.19 6.17
C SER A 30 -7.66 -8.83 5.89
N GLY A 31 -6.35 -8.84 5.63
CA GLY A 31 -5.63 -7.67 5.13
C GLY A 31 -5.78 -7.49 3.60
N MET A 32 -5.77 -6.25 3.13
CA MET A 32 -5.77 -5.89 1.70
C MET A 32 -4.56 -5.03 1.35
N VAL A 33 -3.93 -5.29 0.21
CA VAL A 33 -2.88 -4.42 -0.36
C VAL A 33 -3.42 -3.74 -1.61
N PHE A 34 -3.33 -2.42 -1.64
CA PHE A 34 -3.76 -1.58 -2.76
C PHE A 34 -2.58 -1.28 -3.66
N CYS A 35 -2.67 -1.79 -4.89
CA CYS A 35 -1.71 -1.57 -5.96
C CYS A 35 -2.18 -0.37 -6.79
N HIS A 36 -1.42 0.74 -6.78
CA HIS A 36 -1.82 1.91 -7.55
C HIS A 36 -1.57 1.70 -9.06
N PRO A 37 -2.35 2.36 -9.95
CA PRO A 37 -2.14 2.24 -11.38
C PRO A 37 -0.81 2.88 -11.80
N PHE A 38 -0.34 2.51 -12.98
CA PHE A 38 0.93 2.99 -13.52
C PHE A 38 0.90 4.50 -13.80
N GLY A 39 2.06 5.17 -13.75
CA GLY A 39 2.25 6.50 -14.29
C GLY A 39 1.27 7.58 -13.81
N GLU A 40 0.74 8.34 -14.77
CA GLU A 40 -0.09 9.53 -14.52
C GLU A 40 -1.50 9.18 -14.03
N GLU A 41 -2.00 7.99 -14.38
CA GLU A 41 -3.27 7.45 -13.88
C GLU A 41 -3.28 7.33 -12.36
N ARG A 42 -2.11 7.23 -11.72
CA ARG A 42 -2.00 7.28 -10.25
C ARG A 42 -2.59 8.57 -9.68
N LYS A 43 -2.36 9.71 -10.34
CA LYS A 43 -2.78 11.02 -9.83
C LYS A 43 -4.31 11.13 -9.82
N SER A 44 -4.96 10.69 -10.89
CA SER A 44 -6.43 10.71 -10.99
C SER A 44 -7.07 9.66 -10.08
N ALA A 45 -6.46 8.47 -9.94
CA ALA A 45 -6.96 7.40 -9.08
C ALA A 45 -6.72 7.64 -7.58
N PHE A 46 -5.76 8.49 -7.20
CA PHE A 46 -5.31 8.65 -5.80
C PHE A 46 -6.47 8.90 -4.84
N ARG A 47 -7.35 9.87 -5.13
CA ARG A 47 -8.48 10.19 -4.26
C ARG A 47 -9.46 9.03 -4.12
N ALA A 48 -9.77 8.34 -5.22
CA ALA A 48 -10.65 7.18 -5.22
C ALA A 48 -10.05 6.02 -4.40
N MET A 49 -8.75 5.77 -4.54
CA MET A 49 -8.05 4.75 -3.77
C MET A 49 -8.01 5.06 -2.27
N VAL A 50 -7.82 6.33 -1.88
CA VAL A 50 -7.88 6.75 -0.48
C VAL A 50 -9.29 6.55 0.09
N ALA A 51 -10.32 6.93 -0.65
CA ALA A 51 -11.71 6.75 -0.24
C ALA A 51 -12.06 5.27 -0.08
N ALA A 52 -11.66 4.42 -1.04
CA ALA A 52 -11.88 2.99 -0.97
C ALA A 52 -11.13 2.34 0.20
N ALA A 53 -9.86 2.69 0.45
CA ALA A 53 -9.12 2.16 1.58
C ALA A 53 -9.78 2.50 2.93
N ARG A 54 -10.39 3.68 3.04
CA ARG A 54 -11.17 4.08 4.21
C ARG A 54 -12.44 3.25 4.37
N ALA A 55 -13.22 3.14 3.30
CA ALA A 55 -14.46 2.36 3.31
C ALA A 55 -14.21 0.88 3.68
N PHE A 56 -13.15 0.26 3.17
CA PHE A 56 -12.79 -1.11 3.55
C PHE A 56 -12.28 -1.22 5.00
N ALA A 57 -11.57 -0.21 5.50
CA ALA A 57 -11.15 -0.19 6.90
C ALA A 57 -12.33 -0.06 7.87
N ASP A 58 -13.32 0.76 7.51
CA ASP A 58 -14.58 0.86 8.26
C ASP A 58 -15.38 -0.46 8.22
N ASP A 59 -15.23 -1.25 7.15
CA ASP A 59 -15.84 -2.59 7.00
C ASP A 59 -15.00 -3.72 7.64
N GLY A 60 -13.93 -3.40 8.38
CA GLY A 60 -13.15 -4.37 9.16
C GLY A 60 -11.89 -4.93 8.49
N PHE A 61 -11.47 -4.41 7.33
CA PHE A 61 -10.22 -4.81 6.67
C PHE A 61 -9.03 -3.93 7.09
N THR A 62 -7.87 -4.51 7.36
CA THR A 62 -6.63 -3.71 7.43
C THR A 62 -6.10 -3.49 6.02
N VAL A 63 -6.06 -2.24 5.55
CA VAL A 63 -5.68 -1.91 4.17
C VAL A 63 -4.33 -1.21 4.12
N LEU A 64 -3.40 -1.74 3.35
CA LEU A 64 -2.13 -1.10 3.04
C LEU A 64 -2.14 -0.50 1.63
N ARG A 65 -2.01 0.82 1.53
CA ARG A 65 -1.62 1.49 0.28
C ARG A 65 -0.12 1.76 0.33
N PHE A 66 0.61 1.51 -0.73
CA PHE A 66 2.05 1.80 -0.79
C PHE A 66 2.42 2.39 -2.15
N ASP A 67 3.55 3.08 -2.20
CA ASP A 67 4.14 3.51 -3.47
C ASP A 67 5.18 2.46 -3.92
N TYR A 68 5.15 2.06 -5.19
CA TYR A 68 6.19 1.19 -5.74
C TYR A 68 7.57 1.85 -5.66
N ARG A 69 8.64 1.06 -5.73
CA ARG A 69 9.99 1.62 -5.90
C ARG A 69 10.02 2.61 -7.07
N GLY A 70 10.74 3.73 -6.89
CA GLY A 70 10.83 4.79 -7.89
C GLY A 70 9.52 5.56 -8.13
N CYS A 71 8.51 5.39 -7.27
CA CYS A 71 7.27 6.15 -7.28
C CYS A 71 7.04 6.85 -5.94
N GLY A 72 6.43 8.04 -5.99
CA GLY A 72 5.98 8.74 -4.78
C GLY A 72 7.10 8.95 -3.77
N ASP A 73 6.87 8.50 -2.55
CA ASP A 73 7.82 8.66 -1.42
C ASP A 73 8.71 7.42 -1.19
N SER A 74 8.60 6.40 -2.06
CA SER A 74 9.45 5.21 -2.02
C SER A 74 10.81 5.46 -2.67
N GLU A 75 11.83 4.77 -2.19
CA GLU A 75 13.17 4.83 -2.77
C GLU A 75 13.26 4.16 -4.14
N GLY A 76 14.41 4.35 -4.80
CA GLY A 76 14.71 3.82 -6.12
C GLY A 76 14.43 4.82 -7.23
N GLU A 77 14.80 4.45 -8.46
CA GLU A 77 14.57 5.25 -9.65
C GLU A 77 13.43 4.67 -10.47
N PHE A 78 12.63 5.51 -11.12
CA PHE A 78 11.50 5.06 -11.94
C PHE A 78 11.91 4.08 -13.05
N ARG A 79 13.12 4.24 -13.61
CA ARG A 79 13.67 3.31 -14.61
C ARG A 79 13.84 1.87 -14.10
N ASP A 80 13.96 1.70 -12.79
CA ASP A 80 14.16 0.40 -12.14
C ASP A 80 12.83 -0.23 -11.70
N ALA A 81 11.71 0.49 -11.86
CA ALA A 81 10.35 0.05 -11.53
C ALA A 81 9.77 -0.91 -12.60
N THR A 82 10.55 -1.91 -12.98
CA THR A 82 10.11 -2.98 -13.90
C THR A 82 8.93 -3.76 -13.32
N LEU A 83 8.16 -4.45 -14.18
CA LEU A 83 7.04 -5.28 -13.71
C LEU A 83 7.50 -6.34 -12.69
N ALA A 84 8.65 -6.97 -12.90
CA ALA A 84 9.20 -7.95 -11.96
C ALA A 84 9.52 -7.32 -10.60
N ALA A 85 10.06 -6.10 -10.61
CA ALA A 85 10.36 -5.36 -9.39
C ALA A 85 9.08 -4.91 -8.67
N GLN A 86 8.07 -4.41 -9.40
CA GLN A 86 6.76 -4.09 -8.84
C GLN A 86 6.10 -5.33 -8.21
N MET A 87 6.17 -6.50 -8.85
CA MET A 87 5.68 -7.75 -8.26
C MET A 87 6.43 -8.15 -6.99
N ALA A 88 7.74 -7.87 -6.91
CA ALA A 88 8.50 -8.05 -5.68
C ALA A 88 8.05 -7.10 -4.57
N ASP A 89 7.76 -5.85 -4.92
CA ASP A 89 7.22 -4.84 -3.99
C ASP A 89 5.84 -5.23 -3.46
N VAL A 90 4.93 -5.74 -4.31
CA VAL A 90 3.63 -6.28 -3.86
C VAL A 90 3.82 -7.44 -2.88
N ARG A 91 4.75 -8.35 -3.17
CA ARG A 91 5.05 -9.47 -2.25
C ARG A 91 5.59 -8.97 -0.91
N ALA A 92 6.50 -8.02 -0.92
CA ALA A 92 7.02 -7.41 0.30
C ALA A 92 5.91 -6.70 1.10
N ALA A 93 5.01 -5.99 0.42
CA ALA A 93 3.86 -5.33 1.04
C ALA A 93 2.89 -6.33 1.69
N LEU A 94 2.62 -7.46 1.02
CA LEU A 94 1.81 -8.55 1.58
C LEU A 94 2.47 -9.19 2.81
N VAL A 95 3.78 -9.44 2.76
CA VAL A 95 4.54 -9.97 3.92
C VAL A 95 4.50 -9.00 5.08
N PHE A 96 4.74 -7.71 4.83
CA PHE A 96 4.65 -6.67 5.85
C PHE A 96 3.24 -6.60 6.46
N LEU A 97 2.20 -6.62 5.64
CA LEU A 97 0.82 -6.53 6.13
C LEU A 97 0.42 -7.73 6.99
N ARG A 98 0.94 -8.92 6.71
CA ARG A 98 0.69 -10.13 7.53
C ARG A 98 1.25 -10.04 8.96
N SER A 99 2.21 -9.14 9.22
CA SER A 99 2.77 -8.94 10.55
C SER A 99 2.11 -7.78 11.32
N ARG A 100 0.90 -7.35 10.93
CA ARG A 100 0.24 -6.14 11.46
C ARG A 100 -1.12 -6.38 12.08
#